data_AF-A0A7C4AZ43-F1
#
_entry.id   AF-A0A7C4AZ43-F1
#
_cell.length_a   1.000
_cell.length_b   1.000
_cell.length_c   1.000
_cell.angle_alpha   90.00
_cell.angle_beta   90.00
_cell.angle_gamma   90.00
#
_symmetry.space_group_name_H-M   'P 1'
#
loop_
_entity.id
_entity.type
_entity.pdbx_description
1 polymer ?
#
loop_
_entity_poly.entity_id
_entity_poly.type
_entity_poly.pdbx_seq_one_letter_code
_entity_poly.pdbx_strand_id
1 'polypeptide(L)'
;RCLNLGRTHIIFREIIPNLMPYLVMSFVLALTGGIYSQVVLFSLGILRFTSVNWGVMINIALGEAALINPKAWIYLFSPIVCIVLLQTGFVLISSALEEIFNPRLRTEE
;
A
#
# COMPACT_ATOMS: atom_id res chain seq x y z
N ARG A 1 17.99 32.80 6.65
CA ARG A 1 18.22 33.75 5.54
C ARG A 1 19.71 34.06 5.28
N CYS A 2 20.64 33.57 6.12
CA CYS A 2 22.06 33.90 6.05
C CYS A 2 22.83 33.38 4.83
N LEU A 3 22.26 32.43 4.07
CA LEU A 3 22.90 31.82 2.88
C LEU A 3 22.31 32.30 1.54
N ASN A 4 21.32 33.20 1.53
CA ASN A 4 20.61 33.69 0.33
C ASN A 4 20.18 32.58 -0.68
N LEU A 5 19.86 31.38 -0.17
CA LEU A 5 19.35 30.27 -0.98
C LEU A 5 17.86 30.46 -1.28
N GLY A 6 17.46 30.12 -2.50
CA GLY A 6 16.06 30.18 -2.92
C GLY A 6 15.18 29.22 -2.12
N ARG A 7 13.94 29.61 -1.84
CA ARG A 7 12.98 28.79 -1.06
C ARG A 7 12.83 27.37 -1.60
N THR A 8 12.77 27.21 -2.92
CA THR A 8 12.69 25.91 -3.60
C THR A 8 13.93 25.04 -3.34
N HIS A 9 15.11 25.64 -3.28
CA HIS A 9 16.34 24.91 -2.97
C HIS A 9 16.29 24.30 -1.57
N ILE A 10 15.88 25.09 -0.58
CA ILE A 10 15.78 24.65 0.82
C ILE A 10 14.79 23.48 0.93
N ILE A 11 13.61 23.61 0.32
CA ILE A 11 12.58 22.55 0.38
C ILE A 11 13.08 21.27 -0.26
N PHE A 12 13.51 21.30 -1.52
CA PHE A 12 13.80 20.08 -2.28
C PHE A 12 15.17 19.47 -1.98
N ARG A 13 16.14 20.26 -1.53
CA ARG A 13 17.53 19.80 -1.34
C ARG A 13 17.93 19.64 0.12
N GLU A 14 17.28 20.35 1.03
CA GLU A 14 17.59 20.27 2.46
C GLU A 14 16.47 19.57 3.25
N ILE A 15 15.21 19.93 3.03
CA ILE A 15 14.09 19.42 3.84
C ILE A 15 13.62 18.04 3.34
N ILE A 16 13.27 17.92 2.07
CA ILE A 16 12.69 16.70 1.50
C ILE A 16 13.62 15.48 1.72
N PRO A 17 14.92 15.51 1.36
CA PRO A 17 15.79 14.34 1.50
C PRO A 17 15.91 13.86 2.95
N ASN A 18 15.94 14.78 3.92
CA ASN A 18 15.98 14.44 5.34
C ASN A 18 14.66 13.84 5.86
N LEU A 19 13.53 14.17 5.24
CA LEU A 19 12.21 13.65 5.61
C LEU A 19 11.78 12.43 4.76
N MET A 20 12.52 12.09 3.70
CA MET A 20 12.17 11.01 2.77
C MET A 20 11.85 9.68 3.46
N PRO A 21 12.63 9.18 4.44
CA PRO A 21 12.30 7.92 5.12
C PRO A 21 10.90 7.93 5.75
N TYR A 22 10.58 9.01 6.44
CA TYR A 22 9.28 9.18 7.11
C TYR A 22 8.13 9.34 6.12
N LEU A 23 8.35 10.10 5.04
CA LEU A 23 7.35 10.29 3.97
C LEU A 23 7.04 8.98 3.27
N VAL A 24 8.06 8.17 2.96
CA VAL A 24 7.91 6.86 2.33
C VAL A 24 7.09 5.93 3.23
N MET A 25 7.46 5.81 4.51
CA MET A 25 6.73 4.97 5.46
C MET A 25 5.26 5.38 5.55
N SER A 26 5.01 6.69 5.72
CA SER A 26 3.65 7.24 5.80
C SER A 26 2.85 7.00 4.51
N PHE A 27 3.50 7.12 3.36
CA PHE A 27 2.90 6.86 2.06
C PHE A 27 2.51 5.39 1.87
N VAL A 28 3.38 4.46 2.27
CA VAL A 28 3.10 3.01 2.23
C VAL A 28 1.91 2.64 3.12
N LEU A 29 1.84 3.22 4.33
CA LEU A 29 0.70 3.03 5.22
C LEU A 29 -0.60 3.59 4.63
N ALA A 30 -0.55 4.79 4.05
CA ALA A 30 -1.70 5.40 3.40
C ALA A 30 -2.19 4.59 2.18
N LEU A 31 -1.27 4.10 1.35
CA LEU A 31 -1.59 3.21 0.23
C LEU A 31 -2.26 1.91 0.71
N THR A 32 -1.68 1.27 1.72
CA THR A 32 -2.21 0.03 2.30
C THR A 32 -3.62 0.25 2.85
N GLY A 33 -3.82 1.32 3.62
CA GLY A 33 -5.15 1.70 4.14
C GLY A 33 -6.16 2.01 3.03
N GLY A 34 -5.73 2.64 1.94
CA GLY A 34 -6.56 2.93 0.77
C GLY A 34 -7.02 1.65 0.06
N ILE A 35 -6.12 0.68 -0.15
CA ILE A 35 -6.45 -0.62 -0.74
C ILE A 35 -7.47 -1.35 0.14
N TYR A 36 -7.24 -1.42 1.46
CA TYR A 36 -8.18 -2.05 2.38
C TYR A 36 -9.56 -1.38 2.34
N SER A 37 -9.59 -0.05 2.39
CA SER A 37 -10.82 0.73 2.35
C SER A 37 -11.60 0.46 1.06
N GLN A 38 -10.92 0.45 -0.09
CA GLN A 38 -11.54 0.10 -1.37
C GLN A 38 -12.12 -1.31 -1.36
N VAL A 39 -11.32 -2.31 -0.95
CA VAL A 39 -11.74 -3.72 -0.92
C VAL A 39 -12.95 -3.92 -0.01
N VAL A 40 -12.95 -3.30 1.18
CA VAL A 40 -14.06 -3.37 2.14
C VAL A 40 -15.31 -2.70 1.59
N LEU A 41 -15.20 -1.52 0.98
CA LEU A 41 -16.36 -0.82 0.41
C LEU A 41 -17.04 -1.61 -0.71
N PHE A 42 -16.25 -2.25 -1.58
CA PHE A 42 -16.77 -3.12 -2.63
C PHE A 42 -17.29 -4.45 -2.08
N SER A 43 -16.63 -5.05 -1.07
CA SER A 43 -17.06 -6.33 -0.48
C SER A 43 -18.39 -6.21 0.27
N LEU A 44 -18.65 -5.04 0.89
CA LEU A 44 -19.93 -4.71 1.51
C LEU A 44 -21.04 -4.34 0.52
N GLY A 45 -20.72 -4.19 -0.78
CA GLY A 45 -21.70 -3.80 -1.80
C GLY A 45 -22.14 -2.34 -1.73
N ILE A 46 -21.39 -1.47 -1.04
CA ILE A 46 -21.71 -0.04 -0.89
C ILE A 46 -21.49 0.73 -2.19
N LEU A 47 -20.47 0.32 -2.96
CA LEU A 47 -20.10 0.93 -4.23
C LEU A 47 -20.73 0.19 -5.42
N ARG A 48 -21.05 0.94 -6.49
CA ARG A 48 -21.54 0.36 -7.75
C ARG A 48 -20.47 -0.50 -8.42
N PHE A 49 -20.84 -1.69 -8.85
CA PHE A 49 -19.95 -2.64 -9.53
C PHE A 49 -19.78 -2.26 -11.00
N THR A 50 -18.91 -1.28 -11.26
CA THR A 50 -18.58 -0.86 -12.63
C THR A 50 -17.49 -1.72 -13.27
N SER A 51 -16.68 -2.41 -12.47
CA SER A 51 -15.63 -3.33 -12.92
C SER A 51 -15.39 -4.45 -11.90
N VAL A 52 -14.89 -5.59 -12.38
CA VAL A 52 -14.47 -6.69 -11.50
C VAL A 52 -13.16 -6.29 -10.82
N ASN A 53 -13.22 -6.11 -9.51
CA ASN A 53 -12.08 -5.81 -8.63
C ASN A 53 -12.08 -6.77 -7.44
N TRP A 54 -11.01 -6.78 -6.64
CA TRP A 54 -10.85 -7.73 -5.54
C TRP A 54 -11.98 -7.69 -4.50
N GLY A 55 -12.53 -6.51 -4.20
CA GLY A 55 -13.68 -6.41 -3.29
C GLY A 55 -14.96 -6.99 -3.88
N VAL A 56 -15.19 -6.78 -5.19
CA VAL A 56 -16.31 -7.40 -5.91
C VAL A 56 -16.15 -8.93 -5.98
N MET A 57 -14.94 -9.45 -6.19
CA MET A 57 -14.68 -10.89 -6.15
C MET A 57 -15.04 -11.50 -4.79
N ILE A 58 -14.70 -10.82 -3.70
CA ILE A 58 -15.09 -11.23 -2.34
C ILE A 58 -16.61 -11.16 -2.18
N ASN A 59 -17.26 -10.09 -2.64
CA ASN A 59 -18.72 -9.96 -2.56
C ASN A 59 -19.44 -11.10 -3.28
N ILE A 60 -19.00 -11.44 -4.51
CA ILE A 60 -19.53 -12.56 -5.30
C ILE A 60 -19.33 -13.88 -4.55
N ALA A 61 -18.12 -14.12 -4.01
CA ALA A 61 -17.83 -15.33 -3.24
C ALA A 61 -18.72 -15.47 -1.98
N LEU A 62 -19.01 -14.36 -1.30
CA LEU A 62 -19.94 -14.34 -0.15
C LEU A 62 -21.38 -14.64 -0.59
N GLY A 63 -21.82 -14.10 -1.73
CA GLY A 63 -23.16 -14.32 -2.29
C GLY A 63 -23.40 -15.75 -2.76
N GLU A 64 -22.39 -16.42 -3.32
CA GLU A 64 -22.48 -17.82 -3.78
C GLU A 64 -22.26 -18.86 -2.67
N ALA A 65 -22.23 -18.43 -1.40
CA ALA A 65 -21.89 -19.27 -0.26
C ALA A 65 -20.59 -20.06 -0.51
N ALA A 66 -19.49 -19.36 -0.81
CA ALA A 66 -18.20 -19.99 -1.10
C ALA A 66 -17.75 -21.01 -0.05
N LEU A 67 -18.16 -20.88 1.22
CA LEU A 67 -17.87 -21.88 2.25
C LEU A 67 -18.46 -23.27 1.96
N ILE A 68 -19.50 -23.34 1.13
CA ILE A 68 -20.27 -24.55 0.81
C ILE A 68 -20.01 -24.98 -0.65
N ASN A 69 -19.80 -24.03 -1.56
CA ASN A 69 -19.55 -24.31 -2.99
C ASN A 69 -18.06 -24.24 -3.34
N PRO A 70 -17.40 -25.38 -3.68
CA PRO A 70 -15.97 -25.41 -4.03
C PRO A 70 -15.62 -24.53 -5.23
N LYS A 71 -16.57 -24.27 -6.14
CA LYS A 71 -16.33 -23.43 -7.33
C LYS A 71 -16.07 -21.96 -6.97
N ALA A 72 -16.60 -21.50 -5.83
CA ALA A 72 -16.48 -20.12 -5.38
C ALA A 72 -15.24 -19.88 -4.49
N TRP A 73 -14.50 -20.92 -4.10
CA TRP A 73 -13.24 -20.78 -3.32
C TRP A 73 -12.18 -19.96 -4.04
N ILE A 74 -12.08 -20.11 -5.36
CA ILE A 74 -11.04 -19.41 -6.12
C ILE A 74 -11.27 -17.90 -6.13
N TYR A 75 -12.52 -17.45 -6.08
CA TYR A 75 -12.89 -16.04 -6.00
C TYR A 75 -12.60 -15.42 -4.63
N LEU A 76 -12.51 -16.23 -3.57
CA LEU A 76 -12.11 -15.79 -2.24
C LEU A 76 -10.58 -15.80 -2.07
N PHE A 77 -9.93 -16.92 -2.44
CA PHE A 77 -8.49 -17.09 -2.23
C PHE A 77 -7.63 -16.21 -3.14
N SER A 78 -8.02 -16.05 -4.41
CA SER A 78 -7.25 -15.25 -5.37
C SER A 78 -7.00 -13.81 -4.89
N PRO A 79 -8.02 -13.01 -4.50
CA PRO A 79 -7.77 -11.65 -4.02
C PRO A 79 -6.97 -11.62 -2.72
N ILE A 80 -7.18 -12.58 -1.80
CA ILE A 80 -6.43 -12.65 -0.54
C ILE A 80 -4.93 -12.84 -0.80
N VAL A 81 -4.57 -13.81 -1.64
CA VAL A 81 -3.17 -14.10 -1.97
C VAL A 81 -2.51 -12.90 -2.65
N CYS A 82 -3.20 -12.25 -3.61
CA CYS A 82 -2.70 -11.06 -4.27
C CYS A 82 -2.47 -9.89 -3.29
N ILE A 83 -3.40 -9.65 -2.37
CA ILE A 83 -3.29 -8.57 -1.36
C ILE A 83 -2.11 -8.83 -0.42
N VAL A 84 -1.95 -10.06 0.07
CA VAL A 84 -0.83 -10.42 0.96
C VAL A 84 0.52 -10.25 0.26
N LEU A 85 0.63 -10.72 -0.99
CA LEU A 85 1.86 -10.59 -1.77
C LEU A 85 2.20 -9.13 -2.05
N LEU A 86 1.20 -8.33 -2.43
CA LEU A 86 1.37 -6.90 -2.68
C LEU A 86 1.80 -6.14 -1.41
N GLN A 87 1.15 -6.41 -0.27
CA GLN A 87 1.52 -5.78 1.00
C GLN A 87 2.93 -6.16 1.45
N THR A 88 3.28 -7.44 1.32
CA THR A 88 4.64 -7.89 1.61
C THR A 88 5.66 -7.17 0.73
N GLY A 89 5.36 -7.00 -0.56
CA GLY A 89 6.19 -6.20 -1.48
C GLY A 89 6.35 -4.74 -1.04
N PHE A 90 5.28 -4.10 -0.57
CA PHE A 90 5.33 -2.72 -0.06
C PHE A 90 6.14 -2.60 1.23
N VAL A 91 6.03 -3.57 2.14
CA VAL A 91 6.86 -3.61 3.35
C VAL A 91 8.34 -3.74 2.98
N LEU A 92 8.68 -4.67 2.07
CA LEU A 92 10.06 -4.85 1.60
C LEU A 92 10.61 -3.59 0.92
N ILE A 93 9.80 -2.92 0.08
CA ILE A 93 10.18 -1.66 -0.54
C ILE A 93 10.39 -0.57 0.51
N SER A 94 9.52 -0.46 1.51
CA SER A 94 9.69 0.50 2.61
C SER A 94 11.01 0.28 3.33
N SER A 95 11.31 -0.97 3.70
CA SER A 95 12.57 -1.32 4.38
C SER A 95 13.80 -1.03 3.52
N ALA A 96 13.76 -1.37 2.23
CA ALA A 96 14.87 -1.07 1.31
C ALA A 96 15.06 0.44 1.11
N LEU A 97 13.97 1.20 1.04
CA LEU A 97 14.05 2.67 0.93
C LEU A 97 14.61 3.29 2.22
N GLU A 98 14.23 2.80 3.40
CA GLU A 98 14.82 3.23 4.67
C GLU A 98 16.34 3.04 4.69
N GLU A 99 16.83 1.91 4.18
CA GLU A 99 18.27 1.63 4.06
C GLU A 99 18.97 2.60 3.10
N ILE A 100 18.36 2.88 1.94
CA ILE A 100 18.90 3.81 0.93
C ILE A 100 18.96 5.25 1.48
N PHE A 101 17.93 5.69 2.19
CA PHE A 101 17.83 7.06 2.68
C PHE A 101 18.54 7.29 4.02
N ASN A 102 18.85 6.23 4.79
CA ASN A 102 19.62 6.32 6.01
C ASN A 102 21.00 5.64 5.88
N PRO A 103 21.97 6.27 5.19
CA PRO A 103 23.29 5.68 4.94
C PRO A 103 24.11 5.42 6.21
N ARG A 104 23.68 5.92 7.39
CA ARG A 104 24.34 5.68 8.68
C ARG A 104 24.12 4.26 9.22
N LEU A 105 23.06 3.57 8.78
CA LEU A 105 22.80 2.18 9.17
C LEU A 105 23.72 1.19 8.44
N ARG A 106 24.38 1.63 7.37
CA ARG A 106 25.28 0.81 6.55
C ARG A 106 26.70 0.66 7.15
N THR A 107 26.99 1.32 8.27
CA THR A 107 28.33 1.38 8.87
C THR A 107 28.54 0.49 10.10
N GLU A 108 27.53 -0.28 10.50
CA GLU A 108 27.61 -1.14 11.69
C GLU A 108 27.68 -2.66 11.38
N GLU A 109 27.91 -3.04 10.12
CA GLU A 109 28.30 -4.42 9.75
C GLU A 109 29.79 -4.54 9.41
#